data_AF-A0A349JF50-F1
#
_entry.id   AF-A0A349JF50-F1
#
_cell.length_a   1.000
_cell.length_b   1.000
_cell.length_c   1.000
_cell.angle_alpha   90.00
_cell.angle_beta   90.00
_cell.angle_gamma   90.00
#
_symmetry.space_group_name_H-M   'P 1'
#
loop_
_entity.id
_entity.type
_entity.pdbx_description
1 polymer ?
#
loop_
_entity_poly.entity_id
_entity_poly.type
_entity_poly.pdbx_seq_one_letter_code
_entity_poly.pdbx_strand_id
1 'polypeptide(L)'
;MIKLSNTQNTLLESVKAIYKYFYDTLVKGGISGDRQRQIQQRFAHRQCLWDESTGKFWQPKHAFLDDVPFFGNRRTTIASSNSHCEVYQLLGQRRSPVVQDYLDLITELAEEYHNNSLNEADTNCTIQVLNRLESQQFLEGVAVKNIPILTANNTLCPAEKVLIPDAPWRKDYIDPNRILHDLISAKFAKSVGCLSLLKDAVERPTEVKTSRNTKSCDWCLEWQNTLNSAEFRSGLQRLIFHDRESEPILDLIWLAQAKVSAAAKINVDLFLSDETRIATDIPGTQHFDEFNKTFHIISSGSRYIMLCFLTESVNARLGEYTVKNLLPLASIIDAEPRNINSLLNELRIRSLPSLVTATEPENPEDNISKSATNSRGESSIYWGAF
;
A
#
# COMPACT_ATOMS: atom_id res chain seq x y z
N MET A 1 -26.46 -10.57 39.44
CA MET A 1 -27.46 -11.66 39.61
C MET A 1 -28.64 -11.33 38.72
N ILE A 2 -28.70 -11.90 37.52
CA ILE A 2 -29.81 -11.69 36.58
C ILE A 2 -30.94 -12.66 36.99
N LYS A 3 -32.14 -12.16 37.26
CA LYS A 3 -33.32 -13.00 37.52
C LYS A 3 -33.73 -13.69 36.22
N LEU A 4 -33.36 -14.96 36.08
CA LEU A 4 -33.81 -15.81 34.97
C LEU A 4 -35.32 -16.07 35.09
N SER A 5 -36.02 -16.06 33.95
CA SER A 5 -37.43 -16.44 33.89
C SER A 5 -37.63 -17.92 34.24
N ASN A 6 -38.82 -18.32 34.70
CA ASN A 6 -39.11 -19.73 35.06
C ASN A 6 -38.75 -20.72 33.94
N THR A 7 -38.99 -20.35 32.68
CA THR A 7 -38.66 -21.16 31.50
C THR A 7 -37.15 -21.33 31.30
N GLN A 8 -36.36 -20.28 31.55
CA GLN A 8 -34.89 -20.36 31.47
C GLN A 8 -34.29 -21.20 32.59
N ASN A 9 -34.89 -21.18 33.79
CA ASN A 9 -34.48 -22.05 34.89
C ASN A 9 -34.71 -23.53 34.55
N THR A 10 -35.86 -23.89 33.97
CA THR A 10 -36.14 -25.27 33.54
C THR A 10 -35.20 -25.73 32.43
N LEU A 11 -34.86 -24.85 31.48
CA LEU A 11 -33.87 -25.13 30.44
C LEU A 11 -32.50 -25.42 31.06
N LEU A 12 -32.04 -24.56 31.97
CA LEU A 12 -30.72 -24.70 32.61
C LEU A 12 -30.60 -26.02 33.38
N GLU A 13 -31.62 -26.40 34.15
CA GLU A 13 -31.63 -27.68 34.87
C GLU A 13 -31.62 -28.89 33.91
N SER A 14 -32.31 -28.79 32.78
CA SER A 14 -32.28 -29.82 31.74
C SER A 14 -30.88 -29.95 31.12
N VAL A 15 -30.22 -28.82 30.81
CA VAL A 15 -28.86 -28.79 30.28
C VAL A 15 -27.87 -29.41 31.26
N LYS A 16 -27.94 -29.03 32.54
CA LYS A 16 -27.10 -29.61 33.60
C LYS A 16 -27.27 -31.12 33.71
N ALA A 17 -28.51 -31.62 33.65
CA ALA A 17 -28.80 -33.05 33.70
C ALA A 17 -28.18 -33.79 32.50
N ILE A 18 -28.29 -33.22 31.29
CA ILE A 18 -27.70 -33.78 30.08
C ILE A 18 -26.17 -33.81 30.20
N TYR A 19 -25.53 -32.70 30.55
CA TYR A 19 -24.07 -32.66 30.66
C TYR A 19 -23.53 -33.55 31.79
N LYS A 20 -24.27 -33.67 32.90
CA LYS A 20 -23.94 -34.65 33.94
C LYS A 20 -23.96 -36.08 33.41
N TYR A 21 -24.95 -36.45 32.59
CA TYR A 21 -24.97 -37.76 31.95
C TYR A 21 -23.75 -37.99 31.03
N PHE A 22 -23.39 -36.99 30.21
CA PHE A 22 -22.17 -37.07 29.39
C PHE A 22 -20.90 -37.23 30.24
N TYR A 23 -20.82 -36.47 31.33
CA TYR A 23 -19.70 -36.54 32.26
C TYR A 23 -19.56 -37.95 32.87
N ASP A 24 -20.63 -38.43 33.50
CA ASP A 24 -20.63 -39.70 34.23
C ASP A 24 -20.39 -40.89 33.30
N THR A 25 -20.94 -40.86 32.09
CA THR A 25 -20.90 -41.98 31.14
C THR A 25 -19.63 -42.02 30.30
N LEU A 26 -19.09 -40.86 29.91
CA LEU A 26 -18.06 -40.79 28.87
C LEU A 26 -16.75 -40.18 29.38
N VAL A 27 -16.82 -39.12 30.20
CA VAL A 27 -15.62 -38.48 30.74
C VAL A 27 -15.03 -39.34 31.86
N LYS A 28 -15.81 -39.58 32.93
CA LYS A 28 -15.39 -40.38 34.08
C LYS A 28 -15.14 -41.84 33.72
N GLY A 29 -15.88 -42.37 32.74
CA GLY A 29 -15.75 -43.73 32.24
C GLY A 29 -14.49 -44.00 31.40
N GLY A 30 -13.67 -42.97 31.09
CA GLY A 30 -12.44 -43.13 30.34
C GLY A 30 -12.68 -43.47 28.86
N ILE A 31 -13.27 -42.54 28.12
CA ILE A 31 -13.52 -42.72 26.68
C ILE A 31 -12.22 -42.89 25.88
N SER A 32 -12.24 -43.79 24.88
CA SER A 32 -11.11 -43.95 23.95
C SER A 32 -11.01 -42.76 22.98
N GLY A 33 -9.80 -42.48 22.51
CA GLY A 33 -9.54 -41.37 21.57
C GLY A 33 -10.38 -41.45 20.29
N ASP A 34 -10.61 -42.64 19.74
CA ASP A 34 -11.44 -42.83 18.53
C ASP A 34 -12.90 -42.48 18.78
N ARG A 35 -13.44 -42.89 19.94
CA ARG A 35 -14.83 -42.58 20.30
C ARG A 35 -14.99 -41.09 20.62
N GLN A 36 -13.98 -40.46 21.22
CA GLN A 36 -13.96 -39.01 21.40
C GLN A 36 -14.00 -38.28 20.05
N ARG A 37 -13.17 -38.69 19.07
CA ARG A 37 -13.20 -38.10 17.71
C ARG A 37 -14.56 -38.28 17.04
N GLN A 38 -15.19 -39.44 17.16
CA GLN A 38 -16.53 -39.69 16.63
C GLN A 38 -17.59 -38.77 17.25
N ILE A 39 -17.50 -38.52 18.56
CA ILE A 39 -18.39 -37.56 19.25
C ILE A 39 -18.15 -36.15 18.71
N GLN A 40 -16.89 -35.71 18.66
CA GLN A 40 -16.54 -34.37 18.15
C GLN A 40 -17.03 -34.17 16.71
N GLN A 41 -16.85 -35.15 15.82
CA GLN A 41 -17.37 -35.11 14.45
C GLN A 41 -18.90 -35.03 14.41
N ARG A 42 -19.59 -35.80 15.26
CA ARG A 42 -21.07 -35.79 15.34
C ARG A 42 -21.63 -34.44 15.79
N PHE A 43 -20.92 -33.74 16.67
CA PHE A 43 -21.36 -32.47 17.25
C PHE A 43 -20.73 -31.23 16.61
N ALA A 44 -19.76 -31.38 15.70
CA ALA A 44 -18.99 -30.28 15.10
C ALA A 44 -19.83 -29.11 14.57
N HIS A 45 -20.98 -29.41 13.95
CA HIS A 45 -21.89 -28.42 13.35
C HIS A 45 -23.16 -28.16 14.16
N ARG A 46 -23.26 -28.73 15.37
CA ARG A 46 -24.44 -28.58 16.25
C ARG A 46 -24.16 -27.54 17.32
N GLN A 47 -25.14 -26.68 17.59
CA GLN A 47 -25.09 -25.80 18.75
C GLN A 47 -25.31 -26.63 20.02
N CYS A 48 -24.23 -27.02 20.69
CA CYS A 48 -24.26 -27.99 21.78
C CYS A 48 -23.44 -27.59 23.01
N LEU A 49 -22.83 -26.39 23.00
CA LEU A 49 -22.09 -25.85 24.14
C LEU A 49 -22.92 -24.72 24.74
N TRP A 50 -23.33 -24.84 26.00
CA TRP A 50 -24.21 -23.86 26.64
C TRP A 50 -23.36 -22.81 27.35
N ASP A 51 -23.53 -21.55 26.96
CA ASP A 51 -22.91 -20.42 27.63
C ASP A 51 -23.93 -19.77 28.58
N GLU A 52 -23.73 -19.96 29.88
CA GLU A 52 -24.61 -19.42 30.91
C GLU A 52 -24.61 -17.89 30.95
N SER A 53 -23.52 -17.25 30.53
CA SER A 53 -23.39 -15.78 30.57
C SER A 53 -24.25 -15.11 29.50
N THR A 54 -24.33 -15.73 28.32
CA THR A 54 -25.12 -15.23 27.19
C THR A 54 -26.48 -15.91 27.06
N GLY A 55 -26.70 -17.04 27.75
CA GLY A 55 -27.92 -17.83 27.69
C GLY A 55 -28.15 -18.46 26.31
N LYS A 56 -27.09 -18.82 25.60
CA LYS A 56 -27.13 -19.32 24.22
C LYS A 56 -26.30 -20.58 24.04
N PHE A 57 -26.70 -21.43 23.08
CA PHE A 57 -25.88 -22.53 22.60
C PHE A 57 -24.93 -22.12 21.48
N TRP A 58 -23.70 -22.61 21.58
CA TRP A 58 -22.62 -22.38 20.62
C TRP A 58 -22.23 -23.66 19.91
N GLN A 59 -21.81 -23.52 18.65
CA GLN A 59 -21.13 -24.60 17.94
C GLN A 59 -19.72 -24.76 18.50
N PRO A 60 -19.16 -25.98 18.54
CA PRO A 60 -17.78 -26.22 18.98
C PRO A 60 -16.74 -25.33 18.31
N LYS A 61 -16.88 -25.06 17.00
CA LYS A 61 -15.98 -24.16 16.26
C LYS A 61 -16.01 -22.69 16.69
N HIS A 62 -17.03 -22.25 17.44
CA HIS A 62 -17.21 -20.86 17.88
C HIS A 62 -16.98 -20.66 19.38
N ALA A 63 -16.55 -21.70 20.10
CA ALA A 63 -16.33 -21.64 21.54
C ALA A 63 -14.88 -22.00 21.88
N PHE A 64 -14.22 -21.11 22.61
CA PHE A 64 -12.82 -21.22 22.98
C PHE A 64 -12.66 -21.29 24.50
N LEU A 65 -11.56 -21.89 24.97
CA LEU A 65 -11.17 -21.84 26.38
C LEU A 65 -10.44 -20.54 26.70
N ASP A 66 -9.54 -20.13 25.82
CA ASP A 66 -8.80 -18.87 25.92
C ASP A 66 -9.71 -17.70 25.56
N ASP A 67 -9.41 -16.53 26.12
CA ASP A 67 -10.26 -15.36 25.97
C ASP A 67 -10.21 -14.76 24.55
N VAL A 68 -11.40 -14.55 23.96
CA VAL A 68 -11.56 -14.08 22.58
C VAL A 68 -12.46 -12.82 22.45
N PRO A 69 -12.18 -11.73 23.19
CA PRO A 69 -13.05 -10.55 23.23
C PRO A 69 -13.19 -9.84 21.87
N PHE A 70 -12.25 -10.11 20.96
CA PHE A 70 -12.18 -9.52 19.63
C PHE A 70 -13.16 -10.11 18.61
N PHE A 71 -13.82 -11.22 18.93
CA PHE A 71 -14.86 -11.78 18.07
C PHE A 71 -16.26 -11.23 18.34
N GLY A 72 -16.41 -10.26 19.25
CA GLY A 72 -17.70 -9.70 19.62
C GLY A 72 -18.71 -10.78 20.04
N ASN A 73 -19.95 -10.68 19.54
CA ASN A 73 -21.02 -11.65 19.84
C ASN A 73 -21.09 -12.82 18.84
N ARG A 74 -20.03 -13.05 18.07
CA ARG A 74 -20.00 -14.04 16.98
C ARG A 74 -19.23 -15.32 17.34
N ARG A 75 -18.36 -15.25 18.36
CA ARG A 75 -17.70 -16.39 19.03
C ARG A 75 -17.61 -16.08 20.53
N THR A 76 -17.37 -17.08 21.36
CA THR A 76 -17.40 -16.93 22.83
C THR A 76 -16.22 -17.60 23.52
N THR A 77 -15.92 -17.12 24.73
CA THR A 77 -15.03 -17.74 25.70
C THR A 77 -15.89 -18.51 26.72
N ILE A 78 -15.72 -19.83 26.81
CA ILE A 78 -16.29 -20.63 27.91
C ILE A 78 -15.15 -21.12 28.79
N ALA A 79 -14.87 -20.37 29.85
CA ALA A 79 -13.69 -20.57 30.69
C ALA A 79 -13.67 -21.95 31.36
N SER A 80 -12.46 -22.42 31.69
CA SER A 80 -12.24 -23.70 32.37
C SER A 80 -12.81 -23.77 33.79
N SER A 81 -13.16 -22.63 34.39
CA SER A 81 -13.88 -22.55 35.67
C SER A 81 -15.33 -23.01 35.57
N ASN A 82 -15.86 -23.21 34.37
CA ASN A 82 -17.19 -23.77 34.18
C ASN A 82 -17.24 -25.22 34.67
N SER A 83 -18.30 -25.58 35.41
CA SER A 83 -18.50 -26.92 35.97
C SER A 83 -18.58 -28.04 34.93
N HIS A 84 -18.76 -27.70 33.66
CA HIS A 84 -18.89 -28.63 32.55
C HIS A 84 -17.71 -28.60 31.56
N CYS A 85 -16.57 -27.99 31.94
CA CYS A 85 -15.38 -27.85 31.09
C CYS A 85 -14.97 -29.17 30.39
N GLU A 86 -14.89 -30.29 31.11
CA GLU A 86 -14.49 -31.58 30.54
C GLU A 86 -15.49 -32.11 29.50
N VAL A 87 -16.79 -31.81 29.69
CA VAL A 87 -17.85 -32.15 28.71
C VAL A 87 -17.73 -31.26 27.48
N TYR A 88 -17.41 -29.98 27.64
CA TYR A 88 -17.22 -29.08 26.50
C TYR A 88 -16.02 -29.49 25.64
N GLN A 89 -14.91 -29.89 26.26
CA GLN A 89 -13.75 -30.45 25.55
C GLN A 89 -14.10 -31.76 24.82
N LEU A 90 -14.89 -32.64 25.45
CA LEU A 90 -15.41 -33.86 24.82
C LEU A 90 -16.28 -33.55 23.59
N LEU A 91 -17.11 -32.52 23.68
CA LEU A 91 -17.99 -32.06 22.59
C LEU A 91 -17.25 -31.26 21.50
N GLY A 92 -15.98 -30.92 21.71
CA GLY A 92 -15.10 -30.31 20.70
C GLY A 92 -14.80 -28.83 20.91
N GLN A 93 -15.03 -28.27 22.11
CA GLN A 93 -14.55 -26.93 22.46
C GLN A 93 -13.05 -26.83 22.18
N ARG A 94 -12.65 -25.74 21.52
CA ARG A 94 -11.25 -25.52 21.15
C ARG A 94 -10.53 -24.74 22.23
N ARG A 95 -9.21 -24.88 22.31
CA ARG A 95 -8.41 -24.13 23.29
C ARG A 95 -8.29 -22.67 22.88
N SER A 96 -7.71 -22.43 21.71
CA SER A 96 -7.46 -21.10 21.15
C SER A 96 -7.91 -21.03 19.68
N PRO A 97 -8.20 -19.81 19.18
CA PRO A 97 -8.42 -19.60 17.76
C PRO A 97 -7.10 -19.74 16.98
N VAL A 98 -7.22 -20.25 15.76
CA VAL A 98 -6.15 -20.28 14.76
C VAL A 98 -6.46 -19.27 13.66
N VAL A 99 -5.50 -18.98 12.79
CA VAL A 99 -5.64 -18.03 11.67
C VAL A 99 -6.95 -18.24 10.89
N GLN A 100 -7.30 -19.51 10.60
CA GLN A 100 -8.54 -19.85 9.90
C GLN A 100 -9.81 -19.33 10.57
N ASP A 101 -9.89 -19.26 11.91
CA ASP A 101 -11.09 -18.75 12.59
C ASP A 101 -11.34 -17.27 12.35
N TYR A 102 -10.25 -16.50 12.21
CA TYR A 102 -10.32 -15.08 11.87
C TYR A 102 -10.76 -14.89 10.42
N LEU A 103 -10.26 -15.73 9.50
CA LEU A 103 -10.63 -15.73 8.08
C LEU A 103 -12.09 -16.14 7.88
N ASP A 104 -12.52 -17.20 8.56
CA ASP A 104 -13.90 -17.70 8.54
C ASP A 104 -14.86 -16.61 9.02
N LEU A 105 -14.50 -15.89 10.10
CA LEU A 105 -15.30 -14.75 10.55
C LEU A 105 -15.49 -13.70 9.45
N ILE A 106 -14.39 -13.22 8.85
CA ILE A 106 -14.47 -12.15 7.86
C ILE A 106 -15.31 -12.61 6.66
N THR A 107 -15.16 -13.87 6.27
CA THR A 107 -15.93 -14.48 5.18
C THR A 107 -17.41 -14.58 5.54
N GLU A 108 -17.75 -15.06 6.74
CA GLU A 108 -19.13 -15.14 7.24
C GLU A 108 -19.79 -13.75 7.27
N LEU A 109 -19.08 -12.69 7.70
CA LEU A 109 -19.60 -11.33 7.66
C LEU A 109 -19.76 -10.78 6.24
N ALA A 110 -18.81 -11.06 5.35
CA ALA A 110 -18.91 -10.65 3.96
C ALA A 110 -20.08 -11.34 3.24
N GLU A 111 -20.36 -12.60 3.55
CA GLU A 111 -21.51 -13.35 3.03
C GLU A 111 -22.83 -12.85 3.62
N GLU A 112 -22.89 -12.53 4.92
CA GLU A 112 -24.10 -12.06 5.59
C GLU A 112 -24.51 -10.65 5.14
N TYR A 113 -23.56 -9.72 5.03
CA TYR A 113 -23.83 -8.33 4.70
C TYR A 113 -23.76 -8.04 3.20
N HIS A 114 -23.07 -8.87 2.43
CA HIS A 114 -22.76 -8.62 1.02
C HIS A 114 -22.14 -7.21 0.84
N ASN A 115 -22.82 -6.33 0.12
CA ASN A 115 -22.38 -4.94 -0.13
C ASN A 115 -23.00 -3.93 0.85
N ASN A 116 -23.67 -4.40 1.91
CA ASN A 116 -24.25 -3.53 2.91
C ASN A 116 -23.22 -3.16 3.99
N SER A 117 -23.44 -1.99 4.61
CA SER A 117 -22.62 -1.52 5.71
C SER A 117 -22.81 -2.41 6.94
N LEU A 118 -21.70 -2.80 7.56
CA LEU A 118 -21.69 -3.53 8.84
C LEU A 118 -22.28 -2.65 9.94
N ASN A 119 -22.97 -3.28 10.90
CA ASN A 119 -23.35 -2.59 12.13
C ASN A 119 -22.10 -2.26 12.97
N GLU A 120 -22.22 -1.33 13.92
CA GLU A 120 -21.09 -0.88 14.76
C GLU A 120 -20.36 -2.02 15.48
N ALA A 121 -21.09 -3.01 16.00
CA ALA A 121 -20.49 -4.14 16.72
C ALA A 121 -19.67 -5.04 15.78
N ASP A 122 -20.19 -5.35 14.59
CA ASP A 122 -19.50 -6.16 13.59
C ASP A 122 -18.34 -5.40 12.93
N THR A 123 -18.45 -4.07 12.76
CA THR A 123 -17.35 -3.20 12.33
C THR A 123 -16.19 -3.24 13.32
N ASN A 124 -16.47 -3.02 14.61
CA ASN A 124 -15.45 -3.07 15.67
C ASN A 124 -14.81 -4.46 15.78
N CYS A 125 -15.62 -5.52 15.67
CA CYS A 125 -15.15 -6.91 15.63
C CYS A 125 -14.19 -7.14 14.43
N THR A 126 -14.59 -6.71 13.24
CA THR A 126 -13.80 -6.82 12.01
C THR A 126 -12.45 -6.11 12.15
N ILE A 127 -12.42 -4.89 12.67
CA ILE A 127 -11.18 -4.13 12.91
C ILE A 127 -10.24 -4.90 13.84
N GLN A 128 -10.74 -5.39 14.98
CA GLN A 128 -9.91 -6.14 15.93
C GLN A 128 -9.35 -7.42 15.32
N VAL A 129 -10.15 -8.11 14.51
CA VAL A 129 -9.78 -9.36 13.84
C VAL A 129 -8.73 -9.12 12.74
N LEU A 130 -8.88 -8.07 11.92
CA LEU A 130 -7.89 -7.67 10.93
C LEU A 130 -6.56 -7.26 11.59
N ASN A 131 -6.60 -6.51 12.69
CA ASN A 131 -5.39 -6.12 13.44
C ASN A 131 -4.66 -7.33 14.05
N ARG A 132 -5.40 -8.37 14.47
CA ARG A 132 -4.79 -9.63 14.92
C ARG A 132 -4.20 -10.42 13.78
N LEU A 133 -4.85 -10.47 12.62
CA LEU A 133 -4.29 -11.09 11.42
C LEU A 133 -2.98 -10.40 10.99
N GLU A 134 -2.93 -9.07 11.01
CA GLU A 134 -1.68 -8.32 10.79
C GLU A 134 -0.59 -8.71 11.80
N SER A 135 -0.94 -8.78 13.09
CA SER A 135 0.00 -9.17 14.15
C SER A 135 0.53 -10.59 13.96
N GLN A 136 -0.33 -11.54 13.60
CA GLN A 136 0.07 -12.94 13.34
C GLN A 136 0.93 -13.05 12.08
N GLN A 137 0.60 -12.33 11.01
CA GLN A 137 1.44 -12.30 9.81
C GLN A 137 2.84 -11.75 10.13
N PHE A 138 2.93 -10.73 10.97
CA PHE A 138 4.20 -10.13 11.37
C PHE A 138 5.04 -11.03 12.28
N LEU A 139 4.43 -11.67 13.28
CA LEU A 139 5.14 -12.47 14.28
C LEU A 139 5.42 -13.91 13.83
N GLU A 140 4.48 -14.54 13.14
CA GLU A 140 4.50 -15.97 12.81
C GLU A 140 4.80 -16.22 11.32
N GLY A 141 4.85 -15.17 10.49
CA GLY A 141 5.13 -15.29 9.06
C GLY A 141 4.00 -15.94 8.25
N VAL A 142 2.79 -16.06 8.84
CA VAL A 142 1.65 -16.64 8.14
C VAL A 142 1.15 -15.70 7.06
N ALA A 143 1.27 -16.10 5.80
CA ALA A 143 0.81 -15.30 4.68
C ALA A 143 -0.72 -15.32 4.59
N VAL A 144 -1.34 -14.16 4.80
CA VAL A 144 -2.76 -13.91 4.56
C VAL A 144 -2.90 -13.18 3.23
N LYS A 145 -3.77 -13.66 2.34
CA LYS A 145 -3.98 -13.08 1.00
C LYS A 145 -5.45 -13.14 0.61
N ASN A 146 -5.89 -12.16 -0.17
CA ASN A 146 -7.19 -12.12 -0.84
C ASN A 146 -8.39 -12.24 0.12
N ILE A 147 -8.27 -11.67 1.32
CA ILE A 147 -9.38 -11.61 2.27
C ILE A 147 -10.25 -10.39 1.96
N PRO A 148 -11.56 -10.43 2.28
CA PRO A 148 -12.36 -9.22 2.33
C PRO A 148 -11.77 -8.21 3.32
N ILE A 149 -11.74 -6.94 2.92
CA ILE A 149 -11.20 -5.83 3.71
C ILE A 149 -12.27 -4.78 3.95
N LEU A 150 -12.21 -4.17 5.13
CA LEU A 150 -13.12 -3.13 5.55
C LEU A 150 -12.84 -1.82 4.81
N THR A 151 -13.89 -1.21 4.29
CA THR A 151 -13.83 0.05 3.55
C THR A 151 -14.29 1.22 4.43
N ALA A 152 -14.07 2.45 3.98
CA ALA A 152 -14.44 3.67 4.70
C ALA A 152 -15.96 3.81 4.93
N ASN A 153 -16.79 3.08 4.18
CA ASN A 153 -18.24 3.02 4.37
C ASN A 153 -18.68 1.82 5.25
N ASN A 154 -17.74 1.20 5.98
CA ASN A 154 -17.94 0.01 6.79
C ASN A 154 -18.49 -1.21 6.03
N THR A 155 -18.23 -1.31 4.73
CA THR A 155 -18.56 -2.52 3.94
C THR A 155 -17.35 -3.43 3.85
N LEU A 156 -17.55 -4.74 3.68
CA LEU A 156 -16.48 -5.68 3.35
C LEU A 156 -16.40 -5.87 1.83
N CYS A 157 -15.23 -5.59 1.26
CA CYS A 157 -14.99 -5.74 -0.18
C CYS A 157 -13.77 -6.61 -0.45
N PRO A 158 -13.70 -7.34 -1.58
CA PRO A 158 -12.48 -8.01 -2.00
C PRO A 158 -11.29 -7.05 -2.02
N ALA A 159 -10.14 -7.47 -1.50
CA ALA A 159 -8.95 -6.63 -1.36
C ALA A 159 -8.59 -5.89 -2.67
N GLU A 160 -8.61 -6.57 -3.81
CA GLU A 160 -8.32 -6.01 -5.15
C GLU A 160 -9.22 -4.84 -5.57
N LYS A 161 -10.38 -4.67 -4.93
CA LYS A 161 -11.34 -3.56 -5.19
C LYS A 161 -11.19 -2.40 -4.21
N VAL A 162 -10.36 -2.56 -3.18
CA VAL A 162 -10.12 -1.55 -2.15
C VAL A 162 -8.80 -0.83 -2.42
N LEU A 163 -8.86 0.50 -2.32
CA LEU A 163 -7.80 1.45 -2.60
C LEU A 163 -7.28 2.02 -1.28
N ILE A 164 -5.96 1.94 -1.10
CA ILE A 164 -5.23 2.62 -0.05
C ILE A 164 -5.23 4.12 -0.37
N PRO A 165 -5.71 5.00 0.52
CA PRO A 165 -5.81 6.44 0.27
C PRO A 165 -4.44 7.15 0.43
N ASP A 166 -3.42 6.70 -0.28
CA ASP A 166 -2.06 7.27 -0.28
C ASP A 166 -1.88 8.48 -1.23
N ALA A 167 -2.94 8.84 -1.96
CA ALA A 167 -3.10 10.13 -2.64
C ALA A 167 -4.27 10.91 -2.01
N PRO A 168 -4.06 11.61 -0.88
CA PRO A 168 -5.15 12.23 -0.11
C PRO A 168 -5.96 13.25 -0.92
N TRP A 169 -5.35 13.95 -1.86
CA TRP A 169 -6.03 14.90 -2.76
C TRP A 169 -6.98 14.25 -3.77
N ARG A 170 -6.93 12.92 -3.93
CA ARG A 170 -7.86 12.14 -4.77
C ARG A 170 -9.00 11.52 -3.97
N LYS A 171 -8.81 11.31 -2.66
CA LYS A 171 -9.70 10.51 -1.80
C LYS A 171 -11.16 10.93 -1.90
N ASP A 172 -11.43 12.23 -1.87
CA ASP A 172 -12.80 12.78 -1.83
C ASP A 172 -13.59 12.57 -3.14
N TYR A 173 -12.92 12.19 -4.22
CA TYR A 173 -13.56 11.89 -5.50
C TYR A 173 -13.85 10.40 -5.72
N ILE A 174 -13.35 9.54 -4.82
CA ILE A 174 -13.52 8.09 -4.93
C ILE A 174 -14.72 7.66 -4.08
N ASP A 175 -15.49 6.69 -4.57
CA ASP A 175 -16.54 6.04 -3.78
C ASP A 175 -15.96 5.52 -2.44
N PRO A 176 -16.52 5.93 -1.29
CA PRO A 176 -16.09 5.43 0.03
C PRO A 176 -16.11 3.90 0.16
N ASN A 177 -16.93 3.18 -0.62
CA ASN A 177 -16.94 1.72 -0.69
C ASN A 177 -15.66 1.13 -1.32
N ARG A 178 -14.84 1.96 -1.97
CA ARG A 178 -13.55 1.56 -2.53
C ARG A 178 -12.37 2.07 -1.72
N ILE A 179 -12.57 2.91 -0.72
CA ILE A 179 -11.47 3.45 0.08
C ILE A 179 -11.25 2.56 1.30
N LEU A 180 -10.00 2.25 1.61
CA LEU A 180 -9.62 1.53 2.83
C LEU A 180 -10.11 2.26 4.09
N HIS A 181 -10.65 1.51 5.06
CA HIS A 181 -11.00 2.05 6.36
C HIS A 181 -9.76 2.58 7.11
N ASP A 182 -9.89 3.71 7.79
CA ASP A 182 -8.77 4.45 8.41
C ASP A 182 -8.04 3.71 9.55
N LEU A 183 -8.78 2.90 10.33
CA LEU A 183 -8.24 2.04 11.38
C LEU A 183 -7.50 0.78 10.86
N ILE A 184 -7.44 0.57 9.55
CA ILE A 184 -6.72 -0.56 8.95
C ILE A 184 -5.36 -0.10 8.41
N SER A 185 -4.30 -0.79 8.81
CA SER A 185 -2.94 -0.52 8.37
C SER A 185 -2.79 -0.64 6.85
N ALA A 186 -2.28 0.41 6.19
CA ALA A 186 -1.98 0.40 4.76
C ALA A 186 -0.94 -0.68 4.38
N LYS A 187 -0.01 -1.00 5.30
CA LYS A 187 1.00 -2.04 5.08
C LYS A 187 0.35 -3.42 5.00
N PHE A 188 -0.58 -3.71 5.90
CA PHE A 188 -1.35 -4.94 5.89
C PHE A 188 -2.31 -5.00 4.71
N ALA A 189 -3.04 -3.92 4.43
CA ALA A 189 -3.92 -3.83 3.25
C ALA A 189 -3.17 -4.17 1.95
N LYS A 190 -1.94 -3.65 1.80
CA LYS A 190 -1.09 -3.98 0.66
C LYS A 190 -0.64 -5.44 0.64
N SER A 191 -0.34 -6.05 1.79
CA SER A 191 0.10 -7.46 1.84
C SER A 191 -1.01 -8.43 1.46
N VAL A 192 -2.27 -8.07 1.70
CA VAL A 192 -3.44 -8.89 1.37
C VAL A 192 -3.98 -8.67 -0.04
N GLY A 193 -3.52 -7.64 -0.75
CA GLY A 193 -3.84 -7.41 -2.17
C GLY A 193 -4.57 -6.09 -2.50
N CYS A 194 -4.69 -5.15 -1.56
CA CYS A 194 -5.26 -3.82 -1.86
C CYS A 194 -4.35 -3.01 -2.78
N LEU A 195 -4.98 -2.18 -3.61
CA LEU A 195 -4.33 -1.31 -4.58
C LEU A 195 -3.97 0.06 -3.96
N SER A 196 -2.95 0.71 -4.47
CA SER A 196 -2.52 2.07 -4.11
C SER A 196 -3.23 3.09 -5.00
N LEU A 197 -3.91 4.07 -4.42
CA LEU A 197 -4.54 5.15 -5.18
C LEU A 197 -3.49 6.03 -5.88
N LEU A 198 -2.29 6.13 -5.34
CA LEU A 198 -1.18 6.89 -5.91
C LEU A 198 -0.48 6.16 -7.06
N LYS A 199 -0.31 4.83 -6.96
CA LYS A 199 0.52 4.06 -7.89
C LYS A 199 -0.28 3.29 -8.94
N ASP A 200 -1.45 2.79 -8.57
CA ASP A 200 -2.23 1.89 -9.41
C ASP A 200 -3.36 2.62 -10.15
N ALA A 201 -3.62 3.89 -9.84
CA ALA A 201 -4.53 4.74 -10.59
C ALA A 201 -3.83 5.43 -11.76
N VAL A 202 -4.43 5.35 -12.94
CA VAL A 202 -3.97 5.96 -14.19
C VAL A 202 -4.90 7.10 -14.55
N GLU A 203 -4.33 8.26 -14.82
CA GLU A 203 -5.06 9.46 -15.23
C GLU A 203 -5.25 9.49 -16.75
N ARG A 204 -6.48 9.79 -17.20
CA ARG A 204 -6.77 10.06 -18.60
C ARG A 204 -7.48 11.41 -18.74
N PRO A 205 -6.98 12.32 -19.57
CA PRO A 205 -7.58 13.64 -19.73
C PRO A 205 -8.99 13.53 -20.33
N THR A 206 -9.89 14.38 -19.86
CA THR A 206 -11.22 14.60 -20.46
C THR A 206 -11.36 16.00 -21.01
N GLU A 207 -10.77 16.99 -20.34
CA GLU A 207 -10.82 18.40 -20.73
C GLU A 207 -9.49 19.08 -20.43
N VAL A 208 -8.96 19.85 -21.39
CA VAL A 208 -7.82 20.73 -21.19
C VAL A 208 -8.18 22.11 -21.73
N LYS A 209 -8.11 23.14 -20.89
CA LYS A 209 -8.28 24.55 -21.29
C LYS A 209 -6.98 25.29 -21.15
N THR A 210 -6.52 25.93 -22.22
CA THR A 210 -5.30 26.74 -22.23
C THR A 210 -5.43 27.92 -21.26
N SER A 211 -4.33 28.22 -20.55
CA SER A 211 -4.25 29.39 -19.69
C SER A 211 -4.03 30.67 -20.49
N ARG A 212 -4.55 31.79 -19.99
CA ARG A 212 -4.22 33.15 -20.46
C ARG A 212 -3.30 33.89 -19.50
N ASN A 213 -2.81 33.22 -18.45
CA ASN A 213 -1.87 33.79 -17.50
C ASN A 213 -0.51 33.97 -18.17
N THR A 214 -0.12 35.23 -18.39
CA THR A 214 1.12 35.58 -19.10
C THR A 214 2.35 34.99 -18.42
N LYS A 215 2.48 35.11 -17.09
CA LYS A 215 3.64 34.57 -16.35
C LYS A 215 3.77 33.06 -16.53
N SER A 216 2.67 32.32 -16.37
CA SER A 216 2.68 30.87 -16.57
C SER A 216 3.05 30.49 -18.01
N CYS A 217 2.58 31.26 -19.00
CA CYS A 217 2.93 31.05 -20.40
C CYS A 217 4.41 31.33 -20.68
N ASP A 218 4.97 32.41 -20.11
CA ASP A 218 6.38 32.78 -20.24
C ASP A 218 7.28 31.68 -19.66
N TRP A 219 6.95 31.15 -18.47
CA TRP A 219 7.68 30.04 -17.86
C TRP A 219 7.62 28.77 -18.72
N CYS A 220 6.45 28.44 -19.27
CA CYS A 220 6.31 27.31 -20.17
C CYS A 220 7.15 27.47 -21.45
N LEU A 221 7.24 28.69 -21.99
CA LEU A 221 8.08 28.98 -23.15
C LEU A 221 9.57 28.81 -22.85
N GLU A 222 10.02 29.28 -21.69
CA GLU A 222 11.40 29.06 -21.21
C GLU A 222 11.71 27.57 -21.09
N TRP A 223 10.86 26.81 -20.39
CA TRP A 223 11.05 25.35 -20.25
C TRP A 223 11.00 24.63 -21.59
N GLN A 224 10.11 25.03 -22.50
CA GLN A 224 10.08 24.47 -23.85
C GLN A 224 11.42 24.69 -24.57
N ASN A 225 11.99 25.90 -24.50
CA ASN A 225 13.28 26.19 -25.11
C ASN A 225 14.40 25.33 -24.49
N THR A 226 14.37 25.13 -23.17
CA THR A 226 15.32 24.25 -22.48
C THR A 226 15.15 22.79 -22.88
N LEU A 227 13.93 22.23 -22.84
CA LEU A 227 13.65 20.85 -23.25
C LEU A 227 14.07 20.56 -24.69
N ASN A 228 13.92 21.54 -25.57
CA ASN A 228 14.24 21.40 -26.99
C ASN A 228 15.76 21.48 -27.28
N SER A 229 16.57 21.91 -26.31
CA SER A 229 18.01 22.07 -26.45
C SER A 229 18.78 20.73 -26.51
N ALA A 230 19.95 20.72 -27.14
CA ALA A 230 20.81 19.53 -27.18
C ALA A 230 21.46 19.28 -25.81
N GLU A 231 21.75 20.36 -25.09
CA GLU A 231 22.32 20.37 -23.75
C GLU A 231 21.39 19.68 -22.75
N PHE A 232 20.08 19.90 -22.84
CA PHE A 232 19.11 19.20 -22.02
C PHE A 232 19.09 17.69 -22.30
N ARG A 233 19.08 17.28 -23.57
CA ARG A 233 19.12 15.84 -23.93
C ARG A 233 20.38 15.17 -23.42
N SER A 234 21.54 15.82 -23.57
CA SER A 234 22.81 15.32 -23.03
C SER A 234 22.80 15.27 -21.50
N GLY A 235 22.28 16.30 -20.84
CA GLY A 235 22.15 16.35 -19.38
C GLY A 235 21.22 15.25 -18.84
N LEU A 236 20.10 15.00 -19.52
CA LEU A 236 19.17 13.93 -19.18
C LEU A 236 19.79 12.53 -19.35
N GLN A 237 20.52 12.28 -20.45
CA GLN A 237 21.26 11.03 -20.63
C GLN A 237 22.28 10.82 -19.50
N ARG A 238 22.98 11.91 -19.10
CA ARG A 238 23.93 11.89 -17.99
C ARG A 238 23.25 11.58 -16.65
N LEU A 239 22.07 12.13 -16.39
CA LEU A 239 21.26 11.81 -15.20
C LEU A 239 20.85 10.34 -15.18
N ILE A 240 20.34 9.81 -16.30
CA ILE A 240 19.94 8.41 -16.40
C ILE A 240 21.13 7.47 -16.19
N PHE A 241 22.28 7.80 -16.79
CA PHE A 241 23.53 7.06 -16.59
C PHE A 241 23.99 7.07 -15.13
N HIS A 242 23.89 8.21 -14.44
CA HIS A 242 24.25 8.32 -13.03
C HIS A 242 23.40 7.39 -12.15
N ASP A 243 22.09 7.29 -12.40
CA ASP A 243 21.18 6.46 -11.62
C ASP A 243 21.29 4.96 -11.92
N ARG A 244 21.74 4.58 -13.13
CA ARG A 244 21.72 3.19 -13.63
C ARG A 244 23.08 2.56 -13.87
N GLU A 245 24.14 3.36 -13.85
CA GLU A 245 25.51 2.94 -14.17
C GLU A 245 25.67 2.30 -15.56
N SER A 246 24.70 2.52 -16.46
CA SER A 246 24.67 1.97 -17.82
C SER A 246 24.22 3.04 -18.81
N GLU A 247 24.81 3.04 -20.00
CA GLU A 247 24.50 4.02 -21.03
C GLU A 247 23.08 3.81 -21.56
N PRO A 248 22.20 4.82 -21.51
CA PRO A 248 20.81 4.64 -21.88
C PRO A 248 20.65 4.46 -23.40
N ILE A 249 19.99 3.39 -23.82
CA ILE A 249 19.56 3.19 -25.21
C ILE A 249 18.16 3.79 -25.33
N LEU A 250 18.08 5.12 -25.29
CA LEU A 250 16.83 5.87 -25.30
C LEU A 250 16.85 6.96 -26.38
N ASP A 251 15.85 6.91 -27.27
CA ASP A 251 15.63 7.99 -28.23
C ASP A 251 14.96 9.18 -27.54
N LEU A 252 15.73 10.26 -27.39
CA LEU A 252 15.28 11.53 -26.82
C LEU A 252 15.00 12.59 -27.90
N ILE A 253 15.01 12.23 -29.19
CA ILE A 253 14.78 13.18 -30.29
C ILE A 253 13.39 13.80 -30.19
N TRP A 254 12.39 13.08 -29.67
CA TRP A 254 11.03 13.60 -29.49
C TRP A 254 10.98 14.85 -28.60
N LEU A 255 11.93 15.01 -27.66
CA LEU A 255 12.02 16.21 -26.82
C LEU A 255 12.38 17.46 -27.64
N ALA A 256 13.08 17.32 -28.77
CA ALA A 256 13.41 18.46 -29.63
C ALA A 256 12.16 19.15 -30.23
N GLN A 257 11.03 18.43 -30.26
CA GLN A 257 9.76 18.90 -30.80
C GLN A 257 8.69 19.05 -29.71
N ALA A 258 9.05 18.85 -28.45
CA ALA A 258 8.12 18.96 -27.36
C ALA A 258 7.64 20.40 -27.22
N LYS A 259 6.37 20.54 -26.86
CA LYS A 259 5.77 21.83 -26.48
C LYS A 259 5.41 21.81 -25.02
N VAL A 260 5.47 22.96 -24.38
CA VAL A 260 4.98 23.13 -23.00
C VAL A 260 3.94 24.23 -23.00
N SER A 261 2.75 23.94 -22.49
CA SER A 261 1.62 24.86 -22.46
C SER A 261 1.02 24.92 -21.07
N ALA A 262 0.83 26.15 -20.57
CA ALA A 262 0.04 26.37 -19.36
C ALA A 262 -1.45 26.10 -19.64
N ALA A 263 -2.12 25.40 -18.73
CA ALA A 263 -3.55 25.13 -18.76
C ALA A 263 -4.24 25.87 -17.61
N ALA A 264 -5.37 26.52 -17.87
CA ALA A 264 -6.23 27.08 -16.82
C ALA A 264 -7.04 25.99 -16.10
N LYS A 265 -7.32 24.88 -16.80
CA LYS A 265 -8.08 23.74 -16.28
C LYS A 265 -7.60 22.47 -16.96
N ILE A 266 -7.43 21.42 -16.17
CA ILE A 266 -7.21 20.05 -16.62
C ILE A 266 -8.20 19.20 -15.83
N ASN A 267 -9.03 18.43 -16.52
CA ASN A 267 -9.87 17.40 -15.91
C ASN A 267 -9.41 16.03 -16.39
N VAL A 268 -9.48 15.06 -15.50
CA VAL A 268 -9.10 13.68 -15.76
C VAL A 268 -10.17 12.73 -15.24
N ASP A 269 -10.27 11.57 -15.90
CA ASP A 269 -10.89 10.37 -15.35
C ASP A 269 -9.76 9.49 -14.76
N LEU A 270 -10.06 8.77 -13.69
CA LEU A 270 -9.14 7.81 -13.08
C LEU A 270 -9.56 6.39 -13.43
N PHE A 271 -8.59 5.60 -13.86
CA PHE A 271 -8.75 4.20 -14.24
C PHE A 271 -7.78 3.32 -13.46
N LEU A 272 -8.17 2.08 -13.20
CA LEU A 272 -7.26 1.03 -12.77
C LEU A 272 -6.67 0.29 -13.97
N SER A 273 -5.70 -0.58 -13.72
CA SER A 273 -5.02 -1.38 -14.76
C SER A 273 -5.94 -2.34 -15.52
N ASP A 274 -7.08 -2.69 -14.94
CA ASP A 274 -8.13 -3.51 -15.54
C ASP A 274 -9.16 -2.69 -16.34
N GLU A 275 -8.88 -1.41 -16.60
CA GLU A 275 -9.78 -0.45 -17.26
C GLU A 275 -11.03 -0.07 -16.44
N THR A 276 -11.11 -0.47 -15.17
CA THR A 276 -12.18 -0.03 -14.28
C THR A 276 -12.03 1.46 -13.99
N ARG A 277 -13.04 2.25 -14.37
CA ARG A 277 -13.11 3.68 -14.04
C ARG A 277 -13.53 3.88 -12.59
N ILE A 278 -12.71 4.58 -11.81
CA ILE A 278 -12.93 4.80 -10.36
C ILE A 278 -13.34 6.22 -10.00
N ALA A 279 -13.08 7.20 -10.88
CA ALA A 279 -13.56 8.57 -10.76
C ALA A 279 -13.66 9.24 -12.12
N THR A 280 -14.52 10.24 -12.22
CA THR A 280 -14.81 10.97 -13.46
C THR A 280 -14.73 12.47 -13.28
N ASP A 281 -14.19 13.16 -14.29
CA ASP A 281 -14.18 14.62 -14.39
C ASP A 281 -13.57 15.33 -13.16
N ILE A 282 -12.45 14.81 -12.65
CA ILE A 282 -11.80 15.34 -11.46
C ILE A 282 -10.61 16.24 -11.84
N PRO A 283 -10.20 17.19 -10.97
CA PRO A 283 -9.09 18.09 -11.29
C PRO A 283 -7.77 17.34 -11.51
N GLY A 284 -7.11 17.59 -12.64
CA GLY A 284 -5.76 17.10 -12.95
C GLY A 284 -4.71 18.20 -12.80
N THR A 285 -3.45 17.79 -12.72
CA THR A 285 -2.30 18.71 -12.55
C THR A 285 -1.44 18.79 -13.81
N GLN A 286 -1.29 17.68 -14.53
CA GLN A 286 -0.55 17.60 -15.78
C GLN A 286 -1.17 16.61 -16.76
N HIS A 287 -0.94 16.83 -18.05
CA HIS A 287 -1.26 15.87 -19.09
C HIS A 287 -0.25 16.00 -20.24
N PHE A 288 0.22 14.87 -20.78
CA PHE A 288 1.02 14.85 -22.00
C PHE A 288 0.19 14.37 -23.18
N ASP A 289 -0.04 15.26 -24.14
CA ASP A 289 -0.67 14.93 -25.41
C ASP A 289 0.36 14.25 -26.31
N GLU A 290 0.25 12.93 -26.45
CA GLU A 290 1.17 12.12 -27.25
C GLU A 290 1.11 12.43 -28.75
N PHE A 291 -0.03 12.90 -29.26
CA PHE A 291 -0.22 13.20 -30.67
C PHE A 291 0.46 14.52 -31.02
N ASN A 292 0.23 15.56 -30.21
CA ASN A 292 0.80 16.89 -30.42
C ASN A 292 2.17 17.09 -29.74
N LYS A 293 2.69 16.09 -29.03
CA LYS A 293 3.90 16.14 -28.20
C LYS A 293 3.89 17.34 -27.24
N THR A 294 2.75 17.60 -26.61
CA THR A 294 2.53 18.80 -25.80
C THR A 294 2.33 18.44 -24.32
N PHE A 295 3.17 19.00 -23.46
CA PHE A 295 2.99 18.98 -22.01
C PHE A 295 2.02 20.09 -21.60
N HIS A 296 0.84 19.72 -21.15
CA HIS A 296 -0.14 20.61 -20.53
C HIS A 296 0.04 20.60 -19.02
N ILE A 297 0.38 21.76 -18.44
CA ILE A 297 0.64 21.92 -17.00
C ILE A 297 -0.35 22.91 -16.39
N ILE A 298 -1.01 22.56 -15.29
CA ILE A 298 -1.95 23.46 -14.63
C ILE A 298 -1.25 24.76 -14.18
N SER A 299 -1.84 25.90 -14.53
CA SER A 299 -1.34 27.23 -14.22
C SER A 299 -1.43 27.47 -12.71
N SER A 300 -0.32 27.87 -12.10
CA SER A 300 -0.22 28.19 -10.68
C SER A 300 0.49 29.53 -10.49
N GLY A 301 0.24 30.19 -9.35
CA GLY A 301 0.99 31.37 -8.93
C GLY A 301 2.45 31.07 -8.57
N SER A 302 2.82 29.79 -8.40
CA SER A 302 4.16 29.34 -8.09
C SER A 302 4.82 28.65 -9.28
N ARG A 303 5.93 29.23 -9.77
CA ARG A 303 6.79 28.62 -10.81
C ARG A 303 7.28 27.25 -10.38
N TYR A 304 7.70 27.12 -9.11
CA TYR A 304 8.21 25.87 -8.55
C TYR A 304 7.18 24.73 -8.62
N ILE A 305 5.92 25.00 -8.27
CA ILE A 305 4.86 23.97 -8.33
C ILE A 305 4.64 23.50 -9.77
N MET A 306 4.57 24.44 -10.72
CA MET A 306 4.45 24.11 -12.14
C MET A 306 5.66 23.31 -12.65
N LEU A 307 6.87 23.66 -12.21
CA LEU A 307 8.09 22.93 -12.53
C LEU A 307 8.05 21.49 -12.00
N CYS A 308 7.54 21.26 -10.79
CA CYS A 308 7.37 19.90 -10.24
C CYS A 308 6.46 19.06 -11.14
N PHE A 309 5.29 19.60 -11.56
CA PHE A 309 4.38 18.88 -12.45
C PHE A 309 4.98 18.60 -13.83
N LEU A 310 5.74 19.55 -14.39
CA LEU A 310 6.46 19.32 -15.65
C LEU A 310 7.53 18.24 -15.49
N THR A 311 8.30 18.31 -14.41
CA THR A 311 9.37 17.35 -14.09
C THR A 311 8.82 15.94 -13.96
N GLU A 312 7.72 15.77 -13.23
CA GLU A 312 7.00 14.51 -13.10
C GLU A 312 6.51 14.00 -14.46
N SER A 313 5.92 14.88 -15.28
CA SER A 313 5.42 14.53 -16.60
C SER A 313 6.53 14.08 -17.55
N VAL A 314 7.67 14.78 -17.56
CA VAL A 314 8.85 14.41 -18.34
C VAL A 314 9.41 13.06 -17.86
N ASN A 315 9.58 12.87 -16.54
CA ASN A 315 10.10 11.63 -15.98
C ASN A 315 9.20 10.43 -16.33
N ALA A 316 7.87 10.60 -16.25
CA ALA A 316 6.89 9.56 -16.59
C ALA A 316 6.94 9.13 -18.07
N ARG A 317 7.55 9.91 -18.97
CA ARG A 317 7.76 9.56 -20.38
C ARG A 317 9.08 8.85 -20.66
N LEU A 318 9.97 8.75 -19.67
CA LEU A 318 11.21 7.97 -19.78
C LEU A 318 10.97 6.46 -19.66
N GLY A 319 9.76 6.05 -19.26
CA GLY A 319 9.36 4.65 -19.17
C GLY A 319 10.25 3.89 -18.21
N GLU A 320 10.93 2.86 -18.73
CA GLU A 320 11.85 2.10 -17.91
C GLU A 320 13.01 2.94 -17.39
N TYR A 321 13.38 4.07 -18.01
CA TYR A 321 14.51 4.96 -17.66
C TYR A 321 14.17 6.12 -16.71
N THR A 322 13.10 6.00 -15.93
CA THR A 322 12.77 6.98 -14.89
C THR A 322 13.94 7.21 -13.93
N VAL A 323 14.18 8.48 -13.58
CA VAL A 323 15.15 8.88 -12.57
C VAL A 323 14.50 8.85 -11.18
N LYS A 324 15.28 8.43 -10.18
CA LYS A 324 14.79 8.29 -8.79
C LYS A 324 14.73 9.63 -8.08
N ASN A 325 15.74 10.48 -8.29
CA ASN A 325 15.80 11.81 -7.73
C ASN A 325 15.34 12.83 -8.77
N LEU A 326 14.16 13.43 -8.54
CA LEU A 326 13.59 14.44 -9.43
C LEU A 326 14.26 15.80 -9.29
N LEU A 327 15.00 16.07 -8.21
CA LEU A 327 15.59 17.38 -7.97
C LEU A 327 16.59 17.78 -9.08
N PRO A 328 17.60 16.96 -9.44
CA PRO A 328 18.49 17.28 -10.56
C PRO A 328 17.74 17.47 -11.88
N LEU A 329 16.69 16.67 -12.15
CA LEU A 329 15.88 16.80 -13.35
C LEU A 329 15.15 18.16 -13.39
N ALA A 330 14.49 18.54 -12.30
CA ALA A 330 13.86 19.85 -12.18
C ALA A 330 14.88 20.99 -12.34
N SER A 331 16.07 20.85 -11.75
CA SER A 331 17.14 21.84 -11.85
C SER A 331 17.62 22.05 -13.29
N ILE A 332 17.78 20.98 -14.09
CA ILE A 332 18.19 21.13 -15.49
C ILE A 332 17.05 21.59 -16.41
N ILE A 333 15.78 21.33 -16.07
CA ILE A 333 14.62 21.88 -16.79
C ILE A 333 14.54 23.41 -16.59
N ASP A 334 14.84 23.88 -15.38
CA ASP A 334 14.76 25.31 -15.02
C ASP A 334 16.05 26.10 -15.31
N ALA A 335 17.09 25.45 -15.82
CA ALA A 335 18.37 26.08 -16.14
C ALA A 335 18.40 26.66 -17.56
N GLU A 336 19.30 27.63 -17.78
CA GLU A 336 19.71 28.00 -19.14
C GLU A 336 20.46 26.82 -19.79
N PRO A 337 20.18 26.45 -21.06
CA PRO A 337 20.78 25.29 -21.72
C PRO A 337 22.30 25.19 -21.59
N ARG A 338 23.01 26.31 -21.82
CA ARG A 338 24.47 26.41 -21.73
C ARG A 338 25.05 26.08 -20.35
N ASN A 339 24.26 26.22 -19.28
CA ASN A 339 24.71 26.04 -17.91
C ASN A 339 24.43 24.63 -17.37
N ILE A 340 23.66 23.80 -18.09
CA ILE A 340 23.24 22.46 -17.65
C ILE A 340 24.44 21.59 -17.25
N ASN A 341 25.50 21.59 -18.04
CA ASN A 341 26.67 20.76 -17.76
C ASN A 341 27.40 21.21 -16.47
N SER A 342 27.54 22.53 -16.26
CA SER A 342 28.14 23.08 -15.04
C SER A 342 27.30 22.74 -13.81
N LEU A 343 25.97 22.89 -13.93
CA LEU A 343 25.03 22.55 -12.86
C LEU A 343 25.10 21.07 -12.47
N LEU A 344 25.19 20.17 -13.45
CA LEU A 344 25.35 18.74 -13.19
C LEU A 344 26.69 18.41 -12.52
N ASN A 345 27.76 19.17 -12.80
CA ASN A 345 29.03 19.03 -12.09
C ASN A 345 28.91 19.47 -10.62
N GLU A 346 28.24 20.60 -10.36
CA GLU A 346 27.99 21.09 -9.00
C GLU A 346 27.13 20.11 -8.18
N LEU A 347 26.13 19.50 -8.81
CA LEU A 347 25.31 18.44 -8.24
C LEU A 347 26.03 17.08 -8.14
N ARG A 348 27.32 17.01 -8.52
CA ARG A 348 28.16 15.81 -8.48
C ARG A 348 27.58 14.61 -9.26
N ILE A 349 26.83 14.90 -10.33
CA ILE A 349 26.31 13.87 -11.23
C ILE A 349 27.47 13.30 -12.03
N ARG A 350 27.53 11.98 -12.18
CA ARG A 350 28.62 11.31 -12.93
C ARG A 350 28.59 11.71 -14.41
N SER A 351 29.74 11.98 -15.03
CA SER A 351 29.83 12.25 -16.47
C SER A 351 29.69 10.96 -17.29
N LEU A 352 29.17 11.08 -18.52
CA LEU A 352 29.17 9.98 -19.48
C LEU A 352 30.60 9.61 -19.90
N PRO A 353 30.93 8.33 -20.12
CA PRO A 353 32.28 7.89 -20.52
C PRO A 353 32.79 8.57 -21.80
N SER A 354 31.87 8.83 -22.75
CA SER A 354 32.12 9.52 -24.03
C SER A 354 32.48 11.00 -23.88
N LEU A 355 32.15 11.64 -22.74
CA LEU A 355 32.52 13.03 -22.44
C LEU A 355 33.87 13.15 -21.72
N VAL A 356 34.39 12.07 -21.11
CA VAL A 356 35.69 12.07 -20.41
C VAL A 356 36.86 12.02 -21.40
N THR A 357 36.64 11.49 -22.60
CA THR A 357 37.66 11.34 -23.66
C THR A 357 37.88 12.61 -24.50
N ALA A 358 37.10 13.68 -24.30
CA ALA A 358 37.18 14.91 -25.09
C ALA A 358 38.15 15.98 -24.54
N THR A 359 38.83 15.71 -23.42
CA THR A 359 39.84 16.61 -22.84
C THR A 359 41.18 15.91 -22.69
N GLU A 360 42.02 16.03 -23.73
CA GLU A 360 43.42 16.49 -23.72
C GLU A 360 44.10 16.15 -25.06
N PRO A 361 44.54 17.13 -25.89
CA PRO A 361 45.68 16.91 -26.74
C PRO A 361 46.94 16.99 -25.87
N GLU A 362 47.55 15.84 -25.57
CA GLU A 362 48.93 15.81 -25.09
C GLU A 362 49.82 16.45 -26.15
N ASN A 363 50.31 17.67 -25.89
CA ASN A 363 51.49 18.19 -26.56
C ASN A 363 52.71 17.45 -25.99
N PRO A 364 53.52 16.76 -26.82
CA PRO A 364 54.84 16.32 -26.41
C PRO A 364 55.82 17.51 -26.50
N GLU A 365 56.96 17.37 -25.81
CA GLU A 365 58.09 18.32 -25.67
C GLU A 365 57.97 19.25 -24.42
N ASP A 366 58.90 19.32 -23.48
CA ASP A 366 60.31 18.93 -23.51
C ASP A 366 60.89 18.79 -22.08
N ASN A 367 61.88 17.91 -21.94
CA ASN A 367 62.69 17.74 -20.73
C ASN A 367 63.58 18.98 -20.48
N ILE A 368 63.90 19.30 -19.21
CA ILE A 368 65.29 19.37 -18.68
C ILE A 368 65.30 19.56 -17.16
N SER A 369 66.22 18.80 -16.56
CA SER A 369 66.51 18.49 -15.17
C SER A 369 67.15 19.62 -14.33
N LYS A 370 67.00 19.51 -12.99
CA LYS A 370 68.05 19.53 -11.92
C LYS A 370 67.37 19.75 -10.55
N SER A 371 67.26 18.78 -9.61
CA SER A 371 68.24 18.04 -8.79
C SER A 371 68.26 18.51 -7.32
N ALA A 372 67.91 17.57 -6.40
CA ALA A 372 68.23 17.46 -4.96
C ALA A 372 67.69 18.56 -4.00
N THR A 373 67.11 18.27 -2.82
CA THR A 373 67.61 17.44 -1.70
C THR A 373 66.51 17.11 -0.66
N ASN A 374 66.59 15.90 -0.12
CA ASN A 374 66.16 15.36 1.20
C ASN A 374 65.36 16.26 2.18
N SER A 375 64.27 15.72 2.76
CA SER A 375 64.32 15.08 4.10
C SER A 375 62.94 14.67 4.65
N ARG A 376 62.92 13.46 5.24
CA ARG A 376 62.05 12.88 6.29
C ARG A 376 60.79 13.64 6.75
N GLY A 377 59.69 12.90 6.79
CA GLY A 377 58.54 13.19 7.65
C GLY A 377 57.51 12.07 7.58
N GLU A 378 57.63 11.11 8.50
CA GLU A 378 56.62 10.09 8.77
C GLU A 378 55.26 10.72 9.08
N SER A 379 54.16 10.17 8.54
CA SER A 379 53.06 9.60 9.33
C SER A 379 51.83 9.37 8.47
N SER A 380 51.52 8.08 8.33
CA SER A 380 50.21 7.53 8.05
C SER A 380 49.15 8.14 8.97
N ILE A 381 48.04 8.65 8.44
CA ILE A 381 46.70 8.47 9.04
C ILE A 381 45.65 8.33 7.92
N TYR A 382 45.08 7.13 7.85
CA TYR A 382 43.83 6.75 7.18
C TYR A 382 42.63 7.10 8.08
N TRP A 383 41.40 6.93 7.57
CA TRP A 383 40.04 7.12 8.17
C TRP A 383 39.42 8.49 7.88
N GLY A 384 38.16 8.63 7.47
CA GLY A 384 37.02 7.73 7.26
C GLY A 384 35.89 8.60 6.67
N ALA A 385 35.11 8.11 5.70
CA ALA A 385 33.77 7.56 5.93
C ALA A 385 32.89 8.42 6.87
N PHE A 386 32.03 9.25 6.27
CA PHE A 386 30.63 9.49 6.68
C PHE A 386 29.80 9.81 5.43
#